data_AF-A0AAW1XBA3-F1
#
_entry.id   AF-A0AAW1XBA3-F1
#
_cell.length_a   1.000
_cell.length_b   1.000
_cell.length_c   1.000
_cell.angle_alpha   90.00
_cell.angle_beta   90.00
_cell.angle_gamma   90.00
#
_symmetry.space_group_name_H-M   'P 1'
#
loop_
_entity.id
_entity.type
_entity.pdbx_description
1 polymer ?
#
loop_
_entity_poly.entity_id
_entity_poly.type
_entity_poly.pdbx_seq_one_letter_code
_entity_poly.pdbx_strand_id
1 'polypeptide(L)'
;MYFKTNLGYSFNVVWMTMKEILVVFPQRGLWMVPLLCIQICASALSLWGTEVFGSITLQLRQVRRRLDAAYSVGLHQHNTFHISHLESQLLELQEKEEVFWRQQSRVTWLQLGDRNTRFFHERASGRKRNNTIHGLFNSQDIWQSDPDVIGNLFCDYIAALFTKSGGVQMERILSFVIAAVSPAMNSMLLLPFDRVELESNLFYMPPTKSPGIDGMSALFFQRYWNVIGDEVVALCLQILNGEANVQPFNHTFLL
;
A
#
# COMPACT_ATOMS: atom_id res chain seq x y z
N MET A 1 -18.50 -14.01 -8.84
CA MET A 1 -19.16 -12.72 -8.58
C MET A 1 -18.06 -11.67 -8.54
N TYR A 2 -17.93 -10.87 -9.59
CA TYR A 2 -16.71 -10.09 -9.86
C TYR A 2 -16.84 -8.67 -9.29
N PHE A 3 -15.97 -8.34 -8.35
CA PHE A 3 -15.86 -6.98 -7.82
C PHE A 3 -14.70 -6.28 -8.52
N LYS A 4 -15.02 -5.35 -9.42
CA LYS A 4 -14.13 -4.21 -9.73
C LYS A 4 -13.97 -3.43 -8.44
N THR A 5 -12.80 -3.49 -7.81
CA THR A 5 -12.46 -2.60 -6.70
C THR A 5 -11.99 -1.28 -7.30
N ASN A 6 -12.90 -0.31 -7.38
CA ASN A 6 -12.58 1.12 -7.46
C ASN A 6 -12.09 1.60 -6.08
N LEU A 7 -10.95 1.08 -5.64
CA LEU A 7 -10.27 1.58 -4.45
C LEU A 7 -8.88 2.00 -4.90
N GLY A 8 -8.51 3.22 -4.53
CA GLY A 8 -7.26 3.87 -4.90
C GLY A 8 -6.05 2.94 -4.76
N TYR A 9 -5.09 3.16 -5.66
CA TYR A 9 -3.87 2.38 -5.81
C TYR A 9 -3.20 2.05 -4.48
N SER A 10 -2.95 0.76 -4.24
CA SER A 10 -2.19 0.25 -3.09
C SER A 10 -1.19 -0.76 -3.61
N PHE A 11 0.10 -0.52 -3.39
CA PHE A 11 1.19 -1.39 -3.82
C PHE A 11 1.01 -2.81 -3.30
N ASN A 12 1.09 -3.78 -4.22
CA ASN A 12 0.87 -5.18 -3.92
C ASN A 12 2.20 -5.93 -3.82
N VAL A 13 2.44 -6.62 -2.71
CA VAL A 13 3.66 -7.39 -2.41
C VAL A 13 3.92 -8.49 -3.45
N VAL A 14 2.90 -9.02 -4.12
CA VAL A 14 3.07 -10.01 -5.21
C VAL A 14 3.91 -9.48 -6.35
N TRP A 15 3.84 -8.17 -6.61
CA TRP A 15 4.61 -7.50 -7.67
C TRP A 15 6.11 -7.71 -7.54
N MET A 16 6.59 -7.94 -6.32
CA MET A 16 8.00 -8.19 -6.04
C MET A 16 8.49 -9.61 -6.35
N THR A 17 7.58 -10.56 -6.62
CA THR A 17 7.95 -11.92 -7.04
C THR A 17 8.22 -12.02 -8.54
N MET A 18 7.88 -10.98 -9.31
CA MET A 18 8.04 -10.95 -10.76
C MET A 18 9.34 -10.23 -11.13
N LYS A 19 10.30 -10.96 -11.71
CA LYS A 19 11.61 -10.44 -12.16
C LYS A 19 11.52 -9.24 -13.13
N GLU A 20 10.35 -9.03 -13.73
CA GLU A 20 10.07 -8.04 -14.78
C GLU A 20 9.83 -6.61 -14.24
N ILE A 21 9.65 -6.42 -12.94
CA ILE A 21 9.36 -5.11 -12.34
C ILE A 21 10.49 -4.09 -12.54
N LEU A 22 11.73 -4.55 -12.78
CA LEU A 22 12.88 -3.69 -13.03
C LEU A 22 12.77 -2.91 -14.36
N VAL A 23 11.93 -3.35 -15.30
CA VAL A 23 11.69 -2.68 -16.59
C VAL A 23 10.86 -1.40 -16.43
N VAL A 24 10.18 -1.24 -15.29
CA VAL A 24 9.29 -0.11 -15.01
C VAL A 24 10.06 1.14 -14.52
N PHE A 25 11.33 0.99 -14.13
CA PHE A 25 12.12 2.10 -13.60
C PHE A 25 12.81 2.89 -14.72
N PRO A 26 12.70 4.24 -14.74
CA PRO A 26 13.52 5.04 -15.63
C PRO A 26 15.01 4.83 -15.30
N GLN A 27 15.85 4.85 -16.33
CA GLN A 27 17.30 4.66 -16.17
C GLN A 27 17.90 5.73 -15.24
N ARG A 28 18.97 5.35 -14.51
CA ARG A 28 19.71 6.22 -13.58
C ARG A 28 19.98 7.59 -14.24
N GLY A 29 19.61 8.68 -13.57
CA GLY A 29 19.89 10.06 -14.00
C GLY A 29 18.68 10.92 -14.41
N LEU A 30 17.45 10.40 -14.47
CA LEU A 30 16.23 11.20 -14.72
C LEU A 30 15.54 11.74 -13.45
N TRP A 31 16.06 11.43 -12.26
CA TRP A 31 15.43 11.73 -10.98
C TRP A 31 15.69 13.16 -10.47
N MET A 32 15.62 14.15 -11.36
CA MET A 32 15.80 15.56 -10.99
C MET A 32 14.65 16.11 -10.13
N VAL A 33 13.47 15.47 -10.16
CA VAL A 33 12.30 15.84 -9.36
C VAL A 33 11.76 14.57 -8.67
N PRO A 34 12.24 14.26 -7.44
CA PRO A 34 11.93 12.99 -6.77
C PRO A 34 10.42 12.71 -6.63
N LEU A 35 9.61 13.75 -6.36
CA LEU A 35 8.15 13.65 -6.29
C LEU A 35 7.53 13.16 -7.61
N LEU A 36 7.96 13.75 -8.74
CA LEU A 36 7.43 13.42 -10.06
C LEU A 36 7.81 11.97 -10.42
N CYS A 37 9.02 11.54 -10.10
CA CYS A 37 9.45 10.18 -10.34
C CYS A 37 8.68 9.17 -9.50
N ILE A 38 8.41 9.45 -8.22
CA ILE A 38 7.55 8.61 -7.38
C ILE A 38 6.13 8.52 -7.98
N GLN A 39 5.56 9.62 -8.45
CA GLN A 39 4.24 9.65 -9.09
C GLN A 39 4.19 8.87 -10.42
N ILE A 40 5.24 8.99 -11.24
CA ILE A 40 5.38 8.23 -12.49
C ILE A 40 5.51 6.73 -12.18
N CYS A 41 6.35 6.36 -11.20
CA CYS A 41 6.48 4.98 -10.75
C CYS A 41 5.16 4.42 -10.20
N ALA A 42 4.44 5.20 -9.38
CA ALA A 42 3.13 4.82 -8.87
C ALA A 42 2.11 4.58 -10.00
N SER A 43 2.07 5.48 -10.99
CA SER A 43 1.18 5.36 -12.13
C SER A 43 1.51 4.16 -13.02
N ALA A 44 2.80 3.94 -13.30
CA ALA A 44 3.26 2.81 -14.10
C ALA A 44 3.04 1.47 -13.39
N LEU A 45 3.27 1.41 -12.07
CA LEU A 45 2.96 0.23 -11.25
C LEU A 45 1.45 0.01 -11.11
N SER A 46 0.63 1.06 -11.07
CA SER A 46 -0.83 0.95 -11.09
C SER A 46 -1.32 0.33 -12.39
N LEU A 47 -0.84 0.86 -13.53
CA LEU A 47 -1.17 0.34 -14.85
C LEU A 47 -0.73 -1.12 -14.99
N TRP A 48 0.53 -1.40 -14.69
CA TRP A 48 1.08 -2.75 -14.70
C TRP A 48 0.32 -3.69 -13.75
N GLY A 49 -0.07 -3.20 -12.57
CA GLY A 49 -0.91 -3.90 -11.62
C GLY A 49 -2.25 -4.33 -12.20
N THR A 50 -2.94 -3.41 -12.89
CA THR A 50 -4.23 -3.72 -13.54
C THR A 50 -4.07 -4.69 -14.71
N GLU A 51 -3.04 -4.52 -15.54
CA GLU A 51 -2.77 -5.39 -16.69
C GLU A 51 -2.37 -6.79 -16.24
N VAL A 52 -1.44 -6.91 -15.28
CA VAL A 52 -0.91 -8.20 -14.84
C VAL A 52 -1.85 -8.93 -13.89
N PHE A 53 -2.48 -8.28 -12.89
CA PHE A 53 -3.43 -8.99 -12.01
C PHE A 53 -4.78 -9.24 -12.65
N GLY A 54 -5.28 -8.27 -13.43
CA GLY A 54 -6.45 -8.51 -14.28
C GLY A 54 -6.20 -9.73 -15.17
N SER A 55 -4.99 -9.83 -15.71
CA SER A 55 -4.53 -11.00 -16.44
C SER A 55 -4.40 -12.25 -15.58
N ILE A 56 -3.85 -12.27 -14.36
CA ILE A 56 -3.69 -13.50 -13.56
C ILE A 56 -5.00 -14.26 -13.39
N THR A 57 -6.11 -13.58 -13.05
CA THR A 57 -7.40 -14.27 -12.93
C THR A 57 -7.93 -14.82 -14.26
N LEU A 58 -7.66 -14.11 -15.37
CA LEU A 58 -8.00 -14.55 -16.72
C LEU A 58 -7.10 -15.72 -17.18
N GLN A 59 -5.79 -15.63 -16.90
CA GLN A 59 -4.77 -16.64 -17.16
C GLN A 59 -5.09 -17.91 -16.36
N LEU A 60 -5.47 -17.81 -15.08
CA LEU A 60 -5.93 -18.96 -14.28
C LEU A 60 -7.12 -19.66 -14.94
N ARG A 61 -8.12 -18.90 -15.42
CA ARG A 61 -9.26 -19.48 -16.16
C ARG A 61 -8.85 -20.09 -17.49
N GLN A 62 -7.87 -19.51 -18.18
CA GLN A 62 -7.42 -19.99 -19.47
C GLN A 62 -6.58 -21.26 -19.33
N VAL A 63 -5.64 -21.28 -18.38
CA VAL A 63 -4.80 -22.46 -18.08
C VAL A 63 -5.67 -23.62 -17.58
N ARG A 64 -6.65 -23.38 -16.69
CA ARG A 64 -7.61 -24.42 -16.29
C ARG A 64 -8.37 -25.00 -17.47
N ARG A 65 -8.93 -24.15 -18.35
CA ARG A 65 -9.63 -24.60 -19.56
C ARG A 65 -8.73 -25.42 -20.49
N ARG A 66 -7.47 -25.02 -20.65
CA ARG A 66 -6.49 -25.77 -21.46
C ARG A 66 -6.12 -27.11 -20.83
N LEU A 67 -6.04 -27.17 -19.51
CA LEU A 67 -5.78 -28.39 -18.75
C LEU A 67 -6.96 -29.38 -18.90
N ASP A 68 -8.19 -28.91 -18.72
CA ASP A 68 -9.41 -29.70 -18.90
C ASP A 68 -9.50 -30.28 -20.32
N ALA A 69 -9.20 -29.45 -21.33
CA ALA A 69 -9.13 -29.88 -22.73
C ALA A 69 -8.02 -30.93 -22.95
N ALA A 70 -6.83 -30.74 -22.36
CA ALA A 70 -5.73 -31.69 -22.50
C ALA A 70 -6.04 -33.07 -21.87
N TYR A 71 -6.73 -33.11 -20.73
CA TYR A 71 -7.18 -34.36 -20.12
C TYR A 71 -8.27 -35.06 -20.95
N SER A 72 -9.13 -34.31 -21.64
CA SER A 72 -10.19 -34.89 -22.48
C SER A 72 -9.69 -35.62 -23.73
N VAL A 73 -8.46 -35.33 -24.19
CA VAL A 73 -7.87 -35.90 -25.42
C VAL A 73 -7.17 -37.25 -25.17
N GLY A 74 -7.01 -37.69 -23.91
CA GLY A 74 -6.39 -38.97 -23.55
C GLY A 74 -4.86 -38.92 -23.39
N LEU A 75 -4.29 -39.82 -22.59
CA LEU A 75 -2.88 -39.78 -22.17
C LEU A 75 -1.93 -40.40 -23.21
N HIS A 76 -1.46 -39.59 -24.17
CA HIS A 76 -0.33 -39.93 -25.05
C HIS A 76 0.97 -39.29 -24.53
N GLN A 77 2.14 -39.85 -24.87
CA GLN A 77 3.45 -39.42 -24.33
C GLN A 77 3.73 -37.91 -24.57
N HIS A 78 3.34 -37.36 -25.72
CA HIS A 78 3.42 -35.92 -26.02
C HIS A 78 2.40 -35.08 -25.22
N ASN A 79 1.24 -35.65 -24.90
CA ASN A 79 0.21 -35.00 -24.07
C ASN A 79 0.66 -34.92 -22.60
N THR A 80 1.42 -35.91 -22.09
CA THR A 80 1.94 -35.92 -20.71
C THR A 80 2.87 -34.75 -20.42
N PHE A 81 3.80 -34.41 -21.33
CA PHE A 81 4.69 -33.25 -21.16
C PHE A 81 3.92 -31.92 -21.21
N HIS A 82 2.95 -31.80 -22.12
CA HIS A 82 2.11 -30.60 -22.23
C HIS A 82 1.23 -30.41 -20.99
N ILE A 83 0.64 -31.48 -20.44
CA ILE A 83 -0.11 -31.47 -19.18
C ILE A 83 0.78 -31.02 -18.03
N SER A 84 1.97 -31.63 -17.87
CA SER A 84 2.91 -31.25 -16.80
C SER A 84 3.33 -29.78 -16.87
N HIS A 85 3.54 -29.24 -18.09
CA HIS A 85 3.84 -27.83 -18.27
C HIS A 85 2.67 -26.93 -17.84
N LEU A 86 1.43 -27.27 -18.21
CA LEU A 86 0.24 -26.53 -17.81
C LEU A 86 -0.02 -26.62 -16.30
N GLU A 87 0.25 -27.76 -15.66
CA GLU A 87 0.17 -27.93 -14.20
C GLU A 87 1.18 -27.03 -13.48
N SER A 88 2.42 -26.94 -13.99
CA SER A 88 3.44 -26.04 -13.46
C SER A 88 3.03 -24.57 -13.60
N GLN A 89 2.51 -24.16 -14.77
CA GLN A 89 1.98 -22.80 -14.97
C GLN A 89 0.80 -22.50 -14.05
N LEU A 90 -0.11 -23.47 -13.84
CA LEU A 90 -1.24 -23.32 -12.94
C LEU A 90 -0.76 -23.10 -11.49
N LEU A 91 0.22 -23.87 -11.05
CA LEU A 91 0.79 -23.77 -9.71
C LEU A 91 1.43 -22.40 -9.47
N GLU A 92 2.22 -21.91 -10.42
CA GLU A 92 2.85 -20.58 -10.34
C GLU A 92 1.79 -19.46 -10.26
N LEU A 93 0.73 -19.53 -11.07
CA LEU A 93 -0.35 -18.56 -11.06
C LEU A 93 -1.16 -18.60 -9.75
N GLN A 94 -1.36 -19.79 -9.17
CA GLN A 94 -2.04 -19.96 -7.89
C GLN A 94 -1.22 -19.40 -6.72
N GLU A 95 0.10 -19.58 -6.72
CA GLU A 95 0.99 -18.98 -5.71
C GLU A 95 0.93 -17.45 -5.75
N LYS A 96 0.94 -16.85 -6.94
CA LYS A 96 0.78 -15.41 -7.14
C LYS A 96 -0.56 -14.90 -6.60
N GLU A 97 -1.66 -15.60 -6.90
CA GLU A 97 -2.99 -15.28 -6.37
C GLU A 97 -3.05 -15.43 -4.84
N GLU A 98 -2.41 -16.45 -4.26
CA GLU A 98 -2.40 -16.65 -2.81
C GLU A 98 -1.68 -15.52 -2.08
N VAL A 99 -0.50 -15.12 -2.55
CA VAL A 99 0.26 -14.01 -1.96
C VAL A 99 -0.55 -12.71 -2.01
N PHE A 100 -1.33 -12.48 -3.08
CA PHE A 100 -2.22 -11.33 -3.22
C PHE A 100 -3.25 -11.30 -2.08
N TRP A 101 -4.00 -12.41 -1.93
CA TRP A 101 -5.08 -12.48 -0.95
C TRP A 101 -4.57 -12.48 0.48
N ARG A 102 -3.40 -13.08 0.72
CA ARG A 102 -2.72 -13.00 2.02
C ARG A 102 -2.45 -11.56 2.41
N GLN A 103 -1.91 -10.74 1.51
CA GLN A 103 -1.67 -9.32 1.77
C GLN A 103 -2.98 -8.55 2.05
N GLN A 104 -4.01 -8.75 1.23
CA GLN A 104 -5.31 -8.06 1.39
C GLN A 104 -6.01 -8.43 2.70
N SER A 105 -5.84 -9.67 3.18
CA SER A 105 -6.45 -10.12 4.43
C SER A 105 -5.88 -9.43 5.69
N ARG A 106 -4.63 -8.93 5.65
CA ARG A 106 -3.83 -8.44 6.78
C ARG A 106 -3.68 -9.44 7.95
N VAL A 107 -3.75 -10.74 7.69
CA VAL A 107 -3.54 -11.79 8.71
C VAL A 107 -2.05 -12.13 8.81
N THR A 108 -1.45 -11.93 9.98
CA THR A 108 -0.01 -12.15 10.24
C THR A 108 0.35 -13.51 10.83
N TRP A 109 -0.63 -14.29 11.33
CA TRP A 109 -0.36 -15.47 12.18
C TRP A 109 -0.46 -16.85 11.49
N LEU A 110 -0.86 -16.92 10.22
CA LEU A 110 -0.95 -18.19 9.50
C LEU A 110 0.46 -18.69 9.10
N GLN A 111 1.14 -19.36 10.03
CA GLN A 111 2.44 -19.99 9.82
C GLN A 111 2.37 -21.46 9.34
N LEU A 112 1.18 -22.03 9.15
CA LEU A 112 1.02 -23.46 8.86
C LEU A 112 0.16 -23.71 7.62
N GLY A 113 0.83 -23.79 6.47
CA GLY A 113 0.77 -24.98 5.62
C GLY A 113 -0.55 -25.42 4.98
N ASP A 114 -1.48 -24.53 4.64
CA ASP A 114 -2.54 -24.87 3.66
C ASP A 114 -2.86 -23.68 2.74
N ARG A 115 -3.16 -23.98 1.46
CA ARG A 115 -3.47 -23.02 0.38
C ARG A 115 -4.84 -22.39 0.60
N ASN A 116 -5.00 -21.66 1.70
CA ASN A 116 -6.31 -21.28 2.19
C ASN A 116 -6.80 -19.95 1.58
N THR A 117 -6.80 -19.88 0.24
CA THR A 117 -7.31 -18.74 -0.54
C THR A 117 -8.73 -18.40 -0.11
N ARG A 118 -9.58 -19.42 0.12
CA ARG A 118 -10.96 -19.25 0.62
C ARG A 118 -11.02 -18.49 1.95
N PHE A 119 -10.20 -18.87 2.94
CA PHE A 119 -10.12 -18.16 4.21
C PHE A 119 -9.73 -16.69 4.01
N PHE A 120 -8.72 -16.43 3.17
CA PHE A 120 -8.29 -15.06 2.89
C PHE A 120 -9.36 -14.25 2.17
N HIS A 121 -10.08 -14.85 1.21
CA HIS A 121 -11.20 -14.22 0.52
C HIS A 121 -12.35 -13.88 1.46
N GLU A 122 -12.77 -14.82 2.32
CA GLU A 122 -13.84 -14.61 3.29
C GLU A 122 -13.46 -13.54 4.30
N ARG A 123 -12.20 -13.54 4.77
CA ARG A 123 -11.70 -12.53 5.70
C ARG A 123 -11.60 -11.14 5.07
N ALA A 124 -11.05 -11.03 3.86
CA ALA A 124 -10.96 -9.78 3.12
C ALA A 124 -12.37 -9.22 2.82
N SER A 125 -13.30 -10.09 2.41
CA SER A 125 -14.70 -9.72 2.19
C SER A 125 -15.39 -9.27 3.48
N GLY A 126 -15.14 -9.95 4.59
CA GLY A 126 -15.63 -9.56 5.92
C GLY A 126 -15.11 -8.19 6.35
N ARG A 127 -13.82 -7.91 6.11
CA ARG A 127 -13.23 -6.59 6.40
C ARG A 127 -13.81 -5.51 5.50
N LYS A 128 -14.00 -5.77 4.21
CA LYS A 128 -14.68 -4.84 3.30
C LYS A 128 -16.08 -4.51 3.81
N ARG A 129 -16.87 -5.53 4.16
CA ARG A 129 -18.22 -5.34 4.70
C ARG A 129 -18.21 -4.49 5.98
N ASN A 130 -17.31 -4.78 6.92
CA ASN A 130 -17.24 -4.05 8.18
C ASN A 130 -16.72 -2.61 8.02
N ASN A 131 -15.87 -2.36 7.02
CA ASN A 131 -15.29 -1.04 6.76
C ASN A 131 -16.10 -0.21 5.75
N THR A 132 -17.19 -0.76 5.19
CA THR A 132 -18.05 0.00 4.27
C THR A 132 -18.91 0.95 5.10
N ILE A 133 -18.72 2.25 4.90
CA ILE A 133 -19.58 3.27 5.50
C ILE A 133 -20.87 3.32 4.67
N HIS A 134 -21.97 2.88 5.26
CA HIS A 134 -23.29 2.87 4.60
C HIS A 134 -24.01 4.22 4.65
N GLY A 135 -23.59 5.08 5.58
CA GLY A 135 -24.18 6.38 5.81
C GLY A 135 -23.74 6.95 7.14
N LEU A 136 -23.97 8.24 7.32
CA LEU A 136 -23.72 8.98 8.55
C LEU A 136 -24.94 9.81 8.90
N PHE A 137 -25.16 10.05 10.19
CA PHE A 137 -26.12 11.05 10.63
C PHE A 137 -25.49 12.44 10.54
N ASN A 138 -26.23 13.40 9.99
CA ASN A 138 -25.81 14.80 10.03
C ASN A 138 -26.10 15.41 11.43
N SER A 139 -25.75 16.69 11.61
CA SER A 139 -25.99 17.44 12.86
C SER A 139 -27.47 17.60 13.25
N GLN A 140 -28.39 17.23 12.36
CA GLN A 140 -29.84 17.26 12.58
C GLN A 140 -30.42 15.85 12.77
N ASP A 141 -29.58 14.83 13.03
CA ASP A 141 -29.94 13.43 13.17
C ASP A 141 -30.63 12.83 11.91
N ILE A 142 -30.37 13.39 10.73
CA ILE A 142 -30.87 12.88 9.46
C ILE A 142 -29.83 11.93 8.85
N TRP A 143 -30.26 10.72 8.52
CA TRP A 143 -29.42 9.71 7.86
C TRP A 143 -29.09 10.13 6.42
N GLN A 144 -27.79 10.22 6.13
CA GLN A 144 -27.26 10.50 4.78
C GLN A 144 -26.56 9.26 4.25
N SER A 145 -26.97 8.80 3.06
CA SER A 145 -26.38 7.65 2.36
C SER A 145 -25.69 8.03 1.05
N ASP A 146 -25.77 9.31 0.64
CA ASP A 146 -25.12 9.81 -0.56
C ASP A 146 -23.61 9.98 -0.31
N PRO A 147 -22.73 9.33 -1.09
CA PRO A 147 -21.28 9.40 -0.93
C PRO A 147 -20.72 10.83 -0.90
N ASP A 148 -21.24 11.73 -1.75
CA ASP A 148 -20.73 13.11 -1.83
C ASP A 148 -21.13 13.91 -0.58
N VAL A 149 -22.33 13.65 -0.06
CA VAL A 149 -22.83 14.28 1.18
C VAL A 149 -22.09 13.76 2.40
N ILE A 150 -21.83 12.45 2.47
CA ILE A 150 -21.04 11.81 3.53
C ILE A 150 -19.61 12.39 3.56
N GLY A 151 -18.98 12.55 2.40
CA GLY A 151 -17.64 13.13 2.29
C GLY A 151 -17.59 14.56 2.83
N ASN A 152 -18.56 15.40 2.46
CA ASN A 152 -18.64 16.77 2.97
C ASN A 152 -18.88 16.82 4.49
N LEU A 153 -19.79 15.99 5.01
CA LEU A 153 -20.03 15.88 6.46
C LEU A 153 -18.77 15.51 7.23
N PHE A 154 -17.95 14.60 6.69
CA PHE A 154 -16.71 14.20 7.30
C PHE A 154 -15.68 15.34 7.31
N CYS A 155 -15.52 16.03 6.17
CA CYS A 155 -14.68 17.21 6.06
C CYS A 155 -15.09 18.31 7.06
N ASP A 156 -16.38 18.61 7.13
CA ASP A 156 -16.92 19.62 8.05
C ASP A 156 -16.70 19.25 9.52
N TYR A 157 -16.93 17.98 9.87
CA TYR A 157 -16.69 17.47 11.22
C TYR A 157 -15.22 17.58 11.62
N ILE A 158 -14.31 17.14 10.75
CA ILE A 158 -12.87 17.19 10.99
C ILE A 158 -12.39 18.64 11.07
N ALA A 159 -12.84 19.51 10.15
CA ALA A 159 -12.53 20.93 10.19
C ALA A 159 -13.00 21.57 11.51
N ALA A 160 -14.22 21.28 11.95
CA ALA A 160 -14.73 21.75 13.23
C ALA A 160 -13.95 21.20 14.43
N LEU A 161 -13.52 19.94 14.38
CA LEU A 161 -12.70 19.31 15.42
C LEU A 161 -11.34 20.02 15.57
N PHE A 162 -10.67 20.32 14.45
CA PHE A 162 -9.37 21.01 14.44
C PHE A 162 -9.47 22.52 14.65
N THR A 163 -10.64 23.13 14.39
CA THR A 163 -10.86 24.58 14.58
C THR A 163 -11.49 24.89 15.95
N LYS A 164 -11.90 23.89 16.73
CA LYS A 164 -12.36 24.06 18.12
C LYS A 164 -11.20 24.42 19.04
N SER A 165 -10.75 25.67 18.96
CA SER A 165 -9.92 26.32 19.98
C SER A 165 -10.83 26.84 21.10
N GLY A 166 -11.28 25.93 21.97
CA GLY A 166 -11.68 26.37 23.31
C GLY A 166 -10.48 27.07 23.94
N GLY A 167 -10.69 28.23 24.57
CA GLY A 167 -9.67 29.05 25.24
C GLY A 167 -9.04 28.34 26.44
N VAL A 168 -8.38 27.22 26.19
CA VAL A 168 -7.58 26.49 27.14
C VAL A 168 -6.36 27.35 27.40
N GLN A 169 -6.18 27.81 28.64
CA GLN A 169 -4.94 28.44 29.10
C GLN A 169 -3.82 27.39 29.07
N MET A 170 -3.26 27.18 27.88
CA MET A 170 -2.27 26.14 27.63
C MET A 170 -1.06 26.31 28.55
N GLU A 171 -0.66 27.55 28.85
CA GLU A 171 0.44 27.83 29.78
C GLU A 171 0.14 27.30 31.19
N ARG A 172 -1.11 27.38 31.66
CA ARG A 172 -1.53 26.88 32.96
C ARG A 172 -1.52 25.36 33.02
N ILE A 173 -1.81 24.66 31.92
CA ILE A 173 -1.73 23.20 31.86
C ILE A 173 -0.27 22.78 31.84
N LEU A 174 0.54 23.41 31.00
CA LEU A 174 1.96 23.13 30.88
C LEU A 174 2.72 23.37 32.20
N SER A 175 2.27 24.30 33.06
CA SER A 175 2.89 24.50 34.38
C SER A 175 2.75 23.31 35.33
N PHE A 176 1.80 22.39 35.10
CA PHE A 176 1.66 21.16 35.88
C PHE A 176 2.43 19.98 35.26
N VAL A 177 2.96 20.14 34.04
CA VAL A 177 3.73 19.08 33.37
C VAL A 177 5.18 19.18 33.83
N ILE A 178 5.65 18.13 34.50
CA ILE A 178 7.05 18.01 34.88
C ILE A 178 7.89 17.83 33.62
N ALA A 179 8.93 18.65 33.46
CA ALA A 179 9.85 18.54 32.33
C ALA A 179 10.59 17.20 32.36
N ALA A 180 10.22 16.28 31.45
CA ALA A 180 10.82 14.96 31.34
C ALA A 180 12.08 14.93 30.44
N VAL A 181 12.26 15.94 29.59
CA VAL A 181 13.38 16.03 28.65
C VAL A 181 14.49 16.84 29.30
N SER A 182 15.64 16.19 29.56
CA SER A 182 16.82 16.87 30.08
C SER A 182 17.44 17.80 29.04
N PRO A 183 18.24 18.81 29.44
CA PRO A 183 18.96 19.66 28.50
C PRO A 183 19.84 18.86 27.52
N ALA A 184 20.47 17.77 27.99
CA ALA A 184 21.27 16.89 27.13
C ALA A 184 20.42 16.16 26.09
N MET A 185 19.24 15.66 26.48
CA MET A 185 18.29 15.06 25.53
C MET A 185 17.79 16.09 24.53
N ASN A 186 17.51 17.31 24.98
CA ASN A 186 17.06 18.38 24.10
C ASN A 186 18.14 18.75 23.08
N SER A 187 19.41 18.84 23.50
CA SER A 187 20.52 19.06 22.57
C SER A 187 20.66 17.94 21.54
N MET A 188 20.40 16.68 21.91
CA MET A 188 20.41 15.55 20.98
C MET A 188 19.23 15.61 19.99
N LEU A 189 18.04 15.98 20.45
CA LEU A 189 16.82 16.10 19.62
C LEU A 189 16.87 17.29 18.64
N LEU A 190 17.77 18.24 18.86
CA LEU A 190 17.99 19.41 18.00
C LEU A 190 19.13 19.24 16.99
N LEU A 191 19.79 18.08 16.97
CA LEU A 191 20.79 17.78 15.94
C LEU A 191 20.14 17.76 14.55
N PRO A 192 20.87 18.18 13.50
CA PRO A 192 20.37 18.09 12.14
C PRO A 192 20.13 16.63 11.76
N PHE A 193 19.07 16.38 11.00
CA PHE A 193 18.78 15.06 10.46
C PHE A 193 19.90 14.62 9.53
N ASP A 194 20.30 13.36 9.62
CA ASP A 194 21.32 12.78 8.77
C ASP A 194 20.83 11.56 7.97
N ARG A 195 21.64 11.14 7.00
CA ARG A 195 21.34 9.99 6.14
C ARG A 195 21.23 8.69 6.95
N VAL A 196 22.08 8.51 7.95
CA VAL A 196 22.19 7.27 8.70
C VAL A 196 20.94 7.04 9.54
N GLU A 197 20.45 8.10 10.18
CA GLU A 197 19.20 8.13 10.93
C GLU A 197 18.01 7.86 10.01
N LEU A 198 17.93 8.51 8.85
CA LEU A 198 16.85 8.28 7.87
C LEU A 198 16.81 6.83 7.38
N GLU A 199 17.97 6.29 7.03
CA GLU A 199 18.10 4.92 6.55
C GLU A 199 17.74 3.92 7.66
N SER A 200 18.30 4.08 8.85
CA SER A 200 17.99 3.25 10.01
C SER A 200 16.49 3.23 10.33
N ASN A 201 15.86 4.41 10.35
CA ASN A 201 14.42 4.55 10.59
C ASN A 201 13.60 3.87 9.49
N LEU A 202 13.95 4.04 8.22
CA LEU A 202 13.25 3.39 7.11
C LEU A 202 13.31 1.86 7.22
N PHE A 203 14.48 1.29 7.53
CA PHE A 203 14.65 -0.16 7.67
C PHE A 203 14.03 -0.71 8.97
N TYR A 204 13.81 0.14 9.98
CA TYR A 204 13.04 -0.21 11.17
C TYR A 204 11.53 -0.29 10.89
N MET A 205 11.01 0.42 9.88
CA MET A 205 9.58 0.40 9.56
C MET A 205 9.12 -1.00 9.10
N PRO A 206 8.00 -1.52 9.63
CA PRO A 206 7.47 -2.80 9.16
C PRO A 206 7.11 -2.72 7.67
N PRO A 207 7.59 -3.65 6.82
CA PRO A 207 7.57 -3.48 5.36
C PRO A 207 6.16 -3.37 4.78
N THR A 208 5.19 -4.06 5.39
CA THR A 208 3.81 -4.21 4.90
C THR A 208 2.81 -3.24 5.55
N LYS A 209 3.28 -2.21 6.26
CA LYS A 209 2.39 -1.15 6.76
C LYS A 209 1.70 -0.40 5.61
N SER A 210 0.59 0.26 5.93
CA SER A 210 -0.24 0.92 4.93
C SER A 210 0.59 1.93 4.14
N PRO A 211 0.50 1.91 2.81
CA PRO A 211 1.16 2.89 1.96
C PRO A 211 0.58 4.30 2.18
N GLY A 212 1.35 5.31 1.79
CA GLY A 212 0.85 6.68 1.66
C GLY A 212 -0.13 6.82 0.50
N ILE A 213 -0.51 8.06 0.18
CA ILE A 213 -1.35 8.38 -1.00
C ILE A 213 -0.71 7.92 -2.32
N ASP A 214 0.62 7.91 -2.34
CA ASP A 214 1.42 7.40 -3.45
C ASP A 214 1.27 5.88 -3.65
N GLY A 215 0.59 5.20 -2.74
CA GLY A 215 0.38 3.77 -2.76
C GLY A 215 1.64 2.96 -2.47
N MET A 216 2.80 3.58 -2.18
CA MET A 216 4.06 2.88 -1.93
C MET A 216 4.22 2.51 -0.46
N SER A 217 4.42 1.22 -0.18
CA SER A 217 4.72 0.74 1.18
C SER A 217 6.20 0.91 1.53
N ALA A 218 6.56 0.91 2.81
CA ALA A 218 7.97 0.90 3.26
C ALA A 218 8.82 -0.19 2.57
N LEU A 219 8.22 -1.35 2.27
CA LEU A 219 8.89 -2.44 1.54
C LEU A 219 9.45 -2.00 0.17
N PHE A 220 8.77 -1.10 -0.55
CA PHE A 220 9.26 -0.58 -1.84
C PHE A 220 10.58 0.14 -1.67
N PHE A 221 10.62 1.10 -0.75
CA PHE A 221 11.83 1.88 -0.47
C PHE A 221 12.96 1.01 0.07
N GLN A 222 12.66 0.06 0.96
CA GLN A 222 13.64 -0.91 1.48
C GLN A 222 14.24 -1.80 0.37
N ARG A 223 13.42 -2.22 -0.60
CA ARG A 223 13.85 -3.14 -1.68
C ARG A 223 14.67 -2.45 -2.76
N TYR A 224 14.30 -1.23 -3.13
CA TYR A 224 14.93 -0.46 -4.21
C TYR A 224 15.86 0.63 -3.69
N TRP A 225 16.23 0.59 -2.41
CA TRP A 225 17.07 1.61 -1.76
C TRP A 225 18.39 1.88 -2.49
N ASN A 226 18.98 0.84 -3.09
CA ASN A 226 20.20 0.94 -3.91
C ASN A 226 20.01 1.67 -5.26
N VAL A 227 18.76 1.91 -5.66
CA VAL A 227 18.40 2.59 -6.91
C VAL A 227 17.87 3.99 -6.65
N ILE A 228 17.05 4.19 -5.61
CA ILE A 228 16.34 5.46 -5.33
C ILE A 228 16.75 6.14 -4.01
N GLY A 229 17.61 5.50 -3.21
CA GLY A 229 17.86 5.91 -1.84
C GLY A 229 18.55 7.27 -1.73
N ASP A 230 19.45 7.58 -2.66
CA ASP A 230 20.17 8.87 -2.64
C ASP A 230 19.22 10.05 -2.89
N GLU A 231 18.31 9.90 -3.86
CA GLU A 231 17.31 10.93 -4.19
C GLU A 231 16.25 11.08 -3.10
N VAL A 232 15.83 9.97 -2.49
CA VAL A 232 14.89 9.97 -1.36
C VAL A 232 15.52 10.65 -0.14
N VAL A 233 16.77 10.35 0.19
CA VAL A 233 17.50 10.99 1.30
C VAL A 233 17.64 12.48 1.05
N ALA A 234 18.06 12.89 -0.15
CA ALA A 234 18.23 14.30 -0.49
C ALA A 234 16.91 15.08 -0.29
N LEU A 235 15.80 14.54 -0.80
CA LEU A 235 14.48 15.13 -0.63
C LEU A 235 14.06 15.21 0.86
N CYS A 236 14.22 14.12 1.60
CA CYS A 236 13.86 14.09 3.02
C CYS A 236 14.65 15.10 3.84
N LEU A 237 15.95 15.24 3.59
CA LEU A 237 16.80 16.22 4.27
C LEU A 237 16.41 17.65 3.91
N GLN A 238 16.12 17.95 2.64
CA GLN A 238 15.61 19.26 2.24
C GLN A 238 14.31 19.59 2.96
N ILE A 239 13.39 18.62 3.06
CA ILE A 239 12.13 18.80 3.77
C ILE A 239 12.35 19.04 5.28
N LEU A 240 13.10 18.16 5.94
CA LEU A 240 13.25 18.15 7.39
C LEU A 240 14.05 19.34 7.91
N ASN A 241 14.98 19.86 7.09
CA ASN A 241 15.76 21.06 7.40
C ASN A 241 15.07 22.35 6.91
N GLY A 242 13.85 22.28 6.37
CA GLY A 242 13.03 23.45 6.01
C GLY A 242 13.34 24.09 4.65
N GLU A 243 14.12 23.43 3.80
CA GLU A 243 14.49 23.87 2.45
C GLU A 243 13.44 23.51 1.39
N ALA A 244 12.59 22.51 1.65
CA ALA A 244 11.53 22.05 0.75
C ALA A 244 10.19 21.85 1.49
N ASN A 245 9.09 21.90 0.72
CA ASN A 245 7.73 21.81 1.27
C ASN A 245 7.18 20.37 1.20
N VAL A 246 6.57 19.92 2.30
CA VAL A 246 5.93 18.59 2.43
C VAL A 246 4.55 18.52 1.81
N GLN A 247 3.90 19.67 1.57
CA GLN A 247 2.52 19.74 1.06
C GLN A 247 2.21 18.81 -0.13
N PRO A 248 3.11 18.63 -1.12
CA PRO A 248 2.83 17.72 -2.24
C PRO A 248 2.76 16.23 -1.86
N PHE A 249 3.32 15.84 -0.71
CA PHE A 249 3.33 14.46 -0.20
C PHE A 249 2.24 14.22 0.85
N ASN A 250 1.86 15.28 1.58
CA ASN A 250 0.86 15.26 2.65
C ASN A 250 -0.53 15.71 2.18
N HIS A 251 -0.93 15.32 0.97
CA HIS A 251 -2.36 15.24 0.72
C HIS A 251 -2.91 14.15 1.67
N THR A 252 -4.09 14.35 2.24
CA THR A 252 -4.83 13.29 2.94
C THR A 252 -6.13 13.14 2.18
N PHE A 253 -6.34 12.00 1.53
CA PHE A 253 -7.68 11.68 1.04
C PHE A 253 -8.49 11.31 2.26
N LEU A 254 -9.35 12.23 2.68
CA LEU A 254 -10.48 11.92 3.56
C LEU A 254 -11.48 11.15 2.67
N LEU A 255 -11.28 9.83 2.56
CA LEU A 255 -12.22 8.91 1.91
C LEU A 255 -13.37 8.58 2.85
#